data_AF-A0A453BBJ7-F1
#
_entry.id   AF-A0A453BBJ7-F1
#
_cell.length_a   1.000
_cell.length_b   1.000
_cell.length_c   1.000
_cell.angle_alpha   90.00
_cell.angle_beta   90.00
_cell.angle_gamma   90.00
#
_symmetry.space_group_name_H-M   'P 1'
#
loop_
_entity.id
_entity.type
_entity.pdbx_description
1 polymer ?
#
loop_
_entity_poly.entity_id
_entity_poly.type
_entity_poly.pdbx_seq_one_letter_code
_entity_poly.pdbx_strand_id
1 'polypeptide(L)'
;MRTQNLRSHLIFCVLNSFLQLTNILLTEDMEPKLSDFGLAKTLQMEETKVFTDVGGTIGYMDPEYINTLQAYLRASDIYSFGVVVLQLLKF
;
A
#
# COMPACT_ATOMS: atom_id res chain seq x y z
N MET A 1 38.10 16.69 -8.11
CA MET A 1 36.77 16.66 -8.75
C MET A 1 36.46 15.21 -9.10
N ARG A 2 35.71 14.49 -8.26
CA ARG A 2 35.20 13.15 -8.57
C ARG A 2 33.77 13.29 -9.08
N THR A 3 33.54 12.81 -10.29
CA THR A 3 32.27 12.80 -11.01
C THR A 3 31.21 12.02 -10.23
N GLN A 4 30.26 12.73 -9.61
CA GLN A 4 28.99 12.13 -9.18
C GLN A 4 28.05 12.15 -10.38
N ASN A 5 27.91 11.02 -11.06
CA ASN A 5 26.89 10.82 -12.07
C ASN A 5 26.36 9.39 -11.97
N LEU A 6 25.06 9.23 -12.20
CA LEU A 6 24.18 8.06 -12.01
C LEU A 6 23.39 7.99 -10.69
N ARG A 7 22.42 8.91 -10.53
CA ARG A 7 21.13 8.54 -9.93
C ARG A 7 20.25 7.96 -11.05
N SER A 8 20.51 6.71 -11.41
CA SER A 8 19.64 5.92 -12.27
C SER A 8 18.35 5.63 -11.52
N HIS A 9 17.26 6.31 -11.90
CA HIS A 9 15.86 5.92 -11.68
C HIS A 9 15.56 5.43 -10.25
N LEU A 10 15.34 6.37 -9.32
CA LEU A 10 14.79 6.04 -8.01
C LEU A 10 13.38 5.46 -8.22
N ILE A 11 13.29 4.14 -8.24
CA ILE A 11 12.01 3.44 -8.22
C ILE A 11 11.50 3.53 -6.79
N PHE A 12 10.31 4.11 -6.64
CA PHE A 12 9.63 4.20 -5.37
C PHE A 12 8.44 3.26 -5.36
N CYS A 13 8.24 2.57 -4.24
CA CYS A 13 7.00 1.85 -3.99
C CYS A 13 6.05 2.76 -3.22
N VAL A 14 4.80 2.86 -3.68
CA VAL A 14 3.74 3.58 -2.97
C VAL A 14 2.95 2.56 -2.17
N LEU A 15 2.90 2.77 -0.86
CA LEU A 15 2.08 2.02 0.08
C LEU A 15 0.72 2.70 0.24
N ASN A 16 -0.36 1.95 0.09
CA ASN A 16 -1.73 2.42 0.29
C ASN A 16 -2.35 1.73 1.51
N SER A 17 -2.26 2.37 2.68
CA SER A 17 -2.84 1.87 3.95
C SER A 17 -4.37 1.74 3.97
N PHE A 18 -5.05 2.03 2.86
CA PHE A 18 -6.51 2.03 2.69
C PHE A 18 -6.95 1.21 1.47
N LEU A 19 -6.33 0.04 1.27
CA LEU A 19 -6.77 -0.95 0.29
C LEU A 19 -8.05 -1.65 0.78
N GLN A 20 -9.19 -1.18 0.30
CA GLN A 20 -10.52 -1.72 0.57
C GLN A 20 -11.40 -1.62 -0.68
N LEU A 21 -12.46 -2.43 -0.75
CA LEU A 21 -13.30 -2.51 -1.94
C LEU A 21 -13.93 -1.16 -2.35
N THR A 22 -14.33 -0.35 -1.37
CA THR A 22 -14.91 0.99 -1.61
C THR A 22 -13.90 1.99 -2.19
N ASN A 23 -12.61 1.70 -2.09
CA ASN A 23 -11.53 2.55 -2.59
C ASN A 23 -11.02 2.10 -3.97
N ILE A 24 -11.59 1.04 -4.56
CA ILE A 24 -11.35 0.63 -5.95
C ILE A 24 -12.53 1.13 -6.78
N LEU A 25 -12.29 2.21 -7.52
CA LEU A 25 -13.28 2.82 -8.40
C LEU A 25 -13.22 2.16 -9.78
N LEU A 26 -14.33 2.20 -10.51
CA LEU A 26 -14.39 1.76 -11.90
C LEU A 26 -14.45 2.97 -12.81
N THR A 27 -13.67 2.95 -13.89
CA THR A 27 -13.83 3.89 -15.00
C THR A 27 -15.07 3.58 -15.82
N GLU A 28 -15.38 4.46 -16.78
CA GLU A 28 -16.43 4.21 -17.79
C GLU A 28 -16.21 2.90 -18.56
N ASP A 29 -14.94 2.55 -18.82
CA ASP A 29 -14.54 1.32 -19.49
C ASP A 29 -14.45 0.09 -18.57
N MET A 30 -15.01 0.17 -17.35
CA MET A 30 -14.95 -0.89 -16.33
C MET A 30 -13.52 -1.26 -15.88
N GLU A 31 -12.56 -0.35 -16.02
CA GLU A 31 -11.21 -0.58 -15.52
C GLU A 31 -11.12 -0.22 -14.04
N PRO A 32 -10.60 -1.12 -13.17
CA PRO A 32 -10.41 -0.81 -11.76
C PRO A 32 -9.25 0.17 -11.57
N LYS A 33 -9.50 1.24 -10.81
CA LYS A 33 -8.51 2.23 -10.40
C LYS A 33 -8.54 2.44 -8.90
N LEU A 34 -7.36 2.42 -8.31
CA LEU A 34 -7.23 2.70 -6.89
C LEU A 34 -7.45 4.19 -6.61
N SER A 35 -8.13 4.48 -5.51
CA SER A 35 -8.38 5.82 -5.01
C SER A 35 -7.86 5.96 -3.57
N ASP A 36 -8.05 7.14 -2.97
CA ASP A 36 -7.77 7.41 -1.57
C ASP A 36 -6.31 7.15 -1.15
N PHE A 37 -5.42 8.00 -1.65
CA PHE A 37 -4.00 8.02 -1.29
C PHE A 37 -3.69 9.02 -0.16
N GLY A 38 -4.71 9.48 0.59
CA GLY A 38 -4.55 10.55 1.60
C GLY A 38 -3.54 10.21 2.70
N LEU A 39 -3.32 8.92 2.96
CA LEU A 39 -2.35 8.40 3.93
C LEU A 39 -1.26 7.55 3.28
N ALA A 40 -1.16 7.56 1.95
CA ALA A 40 -0.17 6.78 1.23
C ALA A 40 1.26 7.22 1.57
N LYS A 41 2.19 6.26 1.58
CA LYS A 41 3.60 6.49 1.90
C LYS A 41 4.50 6.01 0.77
N THR A 42 5.58 6.73 0.55
CA THR A 42 6.57 6.38 -0.46
C THR A 42 7.76 5.71 0.22
N LEU A 43 8.10 4.50 -0.21
CA LEU A 43 9.28 3.74 0.18
C LEU A 43 10.33 3.77 -0.93
N GLN A 44 11.59 4.01 -0.57
CA GLN A 44 12.70 3.68 -1.46
C GLN A 44 12.80 2.16 -1.62
N MET A 45 13.31 1.65 -2.75
CA MET A 45 13.44 0.19 -2.94
C MET A 45 14.26 -0.50 -1.86
N GLU A 46 15.24 0.20 -1.29
CA GLU A 46 16.12 -0.29 -0.21
C GLU A 46 15.41 -0.33 1.14
N GLU A 47 14.29 0.38 1.29
CA GLU A 47 13.50 0.43 2.51
C GLU A 47 12.41 -0.66 2.49
N THR A 48 12.28 -1.36 3.62
CA THR A 48 11.30 -2.44 3.79
C THR A 48 10.10 -2.04 4.65
N LYS A 49 10.22 -0.95 5.42
CA LYS A 49 9.21 -0.53 6.41
C LYS A 49 9.10 0.99 6.50
N VAL A 50 7.89 1.47 6.77
CA VAL A 50 7.64 2.85 7.18
C VAL A 50 7.07 2.85 8.59
N PHE A 51 7.61 3.72 9.44
CA PHE A 51 7.01 4.03 10.74
C PHE A 51 5.88 5.04 10.51
N THR A 52 4.66 4.69 10.89
CA THR A 52 3.48 5.54 10.70
C THR A 52 2.64 5.52 11.96
N ASP A 53 1.84 6.56 12.16
CA ASP A 53 0.69 6.47 13.06
C ASP A 53 -0.21 5.33 12.60
N VAL A 54 -0.83 4.65 13.57
CA VAL A 54 -1.71 3.50 13.32
C VAL A 54 -2.87 3.94 12.44
N GLY A 55 -2.97 3.37 11.24
CA GLY A 55 -3.99 3.74 10.26
C GLY A 55 -4.38 2.57 9.36
N GLY A 56 -5.67 2.51 8.99
CA GLY A 56 -6.24 1.51 8.10
C GLY A 56 -7.68 1.15 8.46
N THR A 57 -8.35 0.39 7.59
CA THR A 57 -9.73 -0.07 7.84
C THR A 57 -9.75 -1.41 8.57
N ILE A 58 -10.44 -1.47 9.71
CA ILE A 58 -10.67 -2.72 10.45
C ILE A 58 -11.29 -3.78 9.54
N GLY A 59 -10.72 -4.99 9.53
CA GLY A 59 -11.11 -6.08 8.65
C GLY A 59 -10.26 -6.22 7.38
N TYR A 60 -9.53 -5.18 6.99
CA TYR A 60 -8.54 -5.20 5.90
C TYR A 60 -7.10 -5.13 6.40
N MET A 61 -6.90 -4.56 7.60
CA MET A 61 -5.58 -4.38 8.18
C MET A 61 -4.84 -5.70 8.44
N ASP A 62 -3.55 -5.68 8.12
CA ASP A 62 -2.58 -6.72 8.44
C ASP A 62 -2.50 -6.99 9.95
N PRO A 63 -2.75 -8.22 10.42
CA PRO A 63 -2.75 -8.55 11.84
C PRO A 63 -1.38 -8.35 12.51
N GLU A 64 -0.27 -8.51 11.77
CA GLU A 64 1.06 -8.27 12.31
C GLU A 64 1.30 -6.77 12.54
N TYR A 65 0.84 -5.93 11.61
CA TYR A 65 0.85 -4.48 11.78
C TYR A 65 0.02 -4.05 12.99
N ILE A 66 -1.19 -4.60 13.16
CA ILE A 66 -2.07 -4.30 14.32
C ILE A 66 -1.41 -4.74 15.63
N ASN A 67 -0.76 -5.90 15.66
CA ASN A 67 -0.22 -6.44 16.90
C ASN A 67 1.08 -5.75 17.33
N THR A 68 1.91 -5.34 16.37
CA THR A 68 3.20 -4.72 16.65
C THR A 68 3.10 -3.20 16.78
N LEU A 69 2.17 -2.56 16.05
CA LEU A 69 2.04 -1.11 15.91
C LEU A 69 3.36 -0.40 15.54
N GLN A 70 4.32 -1.13 14.96
CA GLN A 70 5.68 -0.65 14.77
C GLN A 70 5.96 -0.22 13.33
N ALA A 71 5.48 -0.97 12.35
CA ALA A 71 5.90 -0.76 10.97
C ALA A 71 4.81 -1.19 9.99
N TYR A 72 4.45 -0.28 9.09
CA TYR A 72 3.67 -0.62 7.90
C TYR A 72 4.62 -1.06 6.79
N LEU A 73 4.37 -2.22 6.18
CA LEU A 73 5.24 -2.81 5.16
C LEU A 73 4.49 -3.00 3.84
N ARG A 74 5.25 -3.30 2.77
CA ARG A 74 4.66 -3.76 1.50
C ARG A 74 3.77 -4.99 1.68
N ALA A 75 4.09 -5.87 2.64
CA ALA A 75 3.29 -7.04 2.96
C ALA A 75 1.89 -6.67 3.49
N SER A 76 1.75 -5.52 4.16
CA SER A 76 0.48 -5.07 4.72
C SER A 76 -0.52 -4.67 3.62
N ASP A 77 -0.05 -4.05 2.55
CA ASP A 77 -0.85 -3.79 1.35
C ASP A 77 -1.28 -5.09 0.65
N ILE A 78 -0.36 -6.06 0.55
CA ILE A 78 -0.63 -7.36 -0.06
C ILE A 78 -1.72 -8.10 0.72
N TYR A 79 -1.65 -8.06 2.05
CA TYR A 79 -2.68 -8.64 2.92
C TYR A 79 -4.05 -8.01 2.66
N SER A 80 -4.11 -6.67 2.70
CA SER A 80 -5.34 -5.90 2.48
C SER A 80 -5.96 -6.17 1.11
N PHE A 81 -5.12 -6.26 0.06
CA PHE A 81 -5.55 -6.67 -1.27
C PHE A 81 -6.09 -8.10 -1.31
N GLY A 82 -5.49 -9.04 -0.57
CA GLY A 82 -6.00 -10.39 -0.42
C GLY A 82 -7.43 -10.43 0.15
N VAL A 83 -7.73 -9.58 1.14
CA VAL A 83 -9.09 -9.43 1.68
C VAL A 83 -10.06 -8.93 0.61
N VAL A 84 -9.67 -7.93 -0.19
CA VAL A 84 -10.47 -7.44 -1.32
C VAL A 84 -10.77 -8.55 -2.33
N VAL A 85 -9.76 -9.33 -2.73
CA VAL A 85 -9.96 -10.45 -3.66
C VAL A 85 -10.91 -11.49 -3.07
N LEU A 86 -10.76 -11.84 -1.79
CA LEU A 86 -11.68 -12.75 -1.11
C LEU A 86 -13.12 -12.23 -1.06
N GLN A 87 -13.32 -10.93 -0.92
CA GLN A 87 -14.65 -10.33 -0.99
C GLN A 87 -15.22 -10.43 -2.40
N LEU A 88 -14.43 -10.17 -3.44
CA LEU A 88 -14.86 -10.31 -4.83
C LEU A 88 -15.24 -11.75 -5.19
N LEU A 89 -14.49 -12.75 -4.69
CA LEU A 89 -14.75 -14.17 -4.94
C LEU A 89 -15.91 -14.74 -4.11
N LYS A 90 -16.38 -14.02 -3.09
CA LYS A 90 -17.52 -14.44 -2.26
C LYS A 90 -18.88 -14.14 -2.88
N PHE A 91 -18.91 -13.76 -4.15
CA PHE A 91 -20.11 -13.52 -4.94
C PHE A 91 -20.31 -14.60 -6.00
#